data_AF-X1EBJ1-F1
#
_entry.id   AF-X1EBJ1-F1
#
_cell.length_a   1.000
_cell.length_b   1.000
_cell.length_c   1.000
_cell.angle_alpha   90.00
_cell.angle_beta   90.00
_cell.angle_gamma   90.00
#
_symmetry.space_group_name_H-M   'P 1'
#
loop_
_entity.id
_entity.type
_entity.pdbx_description
1 polymer ?
#
loop_
_entity_poly.entity_id
_entity_poly.type
_entity_poly.pdbx_seq_one_letter_code
_entity_poly.pdbx_strand_id
1 'polypeptide(L)'
;LNFLFKEKIKIEEKALKDAKKTENKEKIINLTISKLASLKEFSKERIEKALREVLDELSVKAGKAFMLIRVAISGKKVSPPLFESIYILGKDRTVQRLTEFKKII
;
A
#
# COMPACT_ATOMS: atom_id res chain seq x y z
N LEU A 1 -12.28 -10.35 3.63
CA LEU A 1 -11.44 -10.86 2.52
C LEU A 1 -11.87 -10.36 1.13
N ASN A 2 -13.09 -9.84 0.94
CA ASN A 2 -13.63 -9.46 -0.37
C ASN A 2 -12.76 -8.52 -1.23
N PHE A 3 -11.89 -7.70 -0.65
CA PHE A 3 -11.01 -6.80 -1.41
C PHE A 3 -10.00 -7.55 -2.29
N LEU A 4 -9.67 -8.82 -2.01
CA LEU A 4 -8.75 -9.61 -2.83
C LEU A 4 -9.34 -9.94 -4.21
N PHE A 5 -10.66 -10.00 -4.31
CA PHE A 5 -11.40 -10.47 -5.49
C PHE A 5 -12.10 -9.37 -6.27
N LYS A 6 -11.98 -8.10 -5.85
CA LYS A 6 -12.61 -6.96 -6.53
C LYS A 6 -11.59 -6.21 -7.37
N GLU A 7 -11.97 -5.62 -8.49
CA GLU A 7 -11.07 -4.71 -9.21
C GLU A 7 -10.97 -3.36 -8.50
N LYS A 8 -12.14 -2.76 -8.23
CA LYS A 8 -12.28 -1.50 -7.50
C LYS A 8 -12.65 -1.76 -6.04
N ILE A 9 -12.09 -0.94 -5.17
CA ILE A 9 -12.37 -0.96 -3.73
C ILE A 9 -12.95 0.39 -3.30
N LYS A 10 -13.88 0.35 -2.34
CA LYS A 10 -14.33 1.55 -1.64
C LYS A 10 -13.45 1.74 -0.41
N ILE A 11 -12.86 2.93 -0.25
CA ILE A 11 -12.12 3.28 0.96
C ILE A 11 -13.12 3.70 2.03
N GLU A 12 -13.03 3.09 3.21
CA GLU A 12 -13.85 3.48 4.36
C GLU A 12 -13.50 4.91 4.80
N GLU A 13 -14.50 5.75 5.04
CA GLU A 13 -14.29 7.17 5.38
C GLU A 13 -13.38 7.36 6.60
N LYS A 14 -13.58 6.54 7.64
CA LYS A 14 -12.74 6.55 8.84
C LYS A 14 -11.32 6.09 8.56
N ALA A 15 -11.11 5.22 7.56
CA ALA A 15 -9.78 4.80 7.11
C ALA A 15 -9.09 5.91 6.32
N LEU A 16 -9.81 6.54 5.39
CA LEU A 16 -9.32 7.66 4.60
C LEU A 16 -8.94 8.85 5.50
N LYS A 17 -9.79 9.22 6.46
CA LYS A 17 -9.55 10.34 7.39
C LYS A 17 -8.25 10.17 8.17
N ASP A 18 -7.92 8.95 8.59
CA ASP A 18 -6.67 8.70 9.31
C ASP A 18 -5.48 8.55 8.39
N ALA A 19 -5.68 7.99 7.19
CA ALA A 19 -4.65 7.94 6.17
C ALA A 19 -4.17 9.35 5.78
N LYS A 20 -5.10 10.32 5.62
CA LYS A 20 -4.80 11.73 5.31
C LYS A 20 -3.96 12.45 6.37
N LYS A 21 -3.97 11.97 7.61
CA LYS A 21 -3.14 12.50 8.73
C LYS A 21 -1.73 11.92 8.74
N THR A 22 -1.41 10.96 7.87
CA THR A 22 -0.07 10.39 7.79
C THR A 22 0.89 11.44 7.22
N GLU A 23 1.96 11.73 7.94
CA GLU A 23 3.06 12.55 7.46
C GLU A 23 3.74 11.89 6.25
N ASN A 24 4.22 12.69 5.30
CA ASN A 24 4.84 12.20 4.06
C ASN A 24 3.97 11.24 3.21
N LYS A 25 2.64 11.21 3.42
CA LYS A 25 1.72 10.27 2.75
C LYS A 25 1.89 10.17 1.23
N GLU A 26 2.01 11.30 0.54
CA GLU A 26 2.21 11.32 -0.92
C GLU A 26 3.55 10.71 -1.32
N LYS A 27 4.63 11.05 -0.60
CA LYS A 27 5.97 10.49 -0.85
C LYS A 27 5.99 8.98 -0.59
N ILE A 28 5.37 8.51 0.49
CA ILE A 28 5.25 7.08 0.82
C ILE A 28 4.53 6.34 -0.31
N ILE A 29 3.37 6.84 -0.77
CA ILE A 29 2.61 6.19 -1.85
C ILE A 29 3.39 6.21 -3.17
N ASN A 30 3.98 7.34 -3.56
CA ASN A 30 4.75 7.46 -4.79
C ASN A 30 5.95 6.50 -4.83
N LEU A 31 6.73 6.46 -3.75
CA LEU A 31 7.90 5.61 -3.67
C LEU A 31 7.51 4.12 -3.61
N THR A 32 6.42 3.79 -2.89
CA THR A 32 5.87 2.43 -2.88
C THR A 32 5.46 1.97 -4.28
N ILE A 33 4.78 2.81 -5.05
CA ILE A 33 4.42 2.52 -6.45
C ILE A 33 5.68 2.24 -7.27
N SER A 34 6.67 3.14 -7.20
CA SER A 34 7.92 3.01 -7.96
C SER A 34 8.66 1.71 -7.63
N LYS A 35 8.84 1.42 -6.34
CA LYS A 35 9.55 0.22 -5.87
C LYS A 35 8.84 -1.06 -6.31
N LEU A 36 7.53 -1.17 -6.07
CA LEU A 36 6.76 -2.36 -6.44
C LEU A 36 6.68 -2.57 -7.96
N ALA A 37 6.53 -1.50 -8.74
CA ALA A 37 6.52 -1.58 -10.21
C ALA A 37 7.87 -2.07 -10.76
N SER A 38 8.99 -1.67 -10.14
CA SER A 38 10.34 -2.02 -10.56
C SER A 38 10.78 -3.45 -10.21
N LEU A 39 10.02 -4.17 -9.37
CA LEU A 39 10.38 -5.53 -8.96
C LEU A 39 10.39 -6.49 -10.15
N LYS A 40 11.54 -7.11 -10.47
CA LYS A 40 11.61 -8.15 -11.51
C LYS A 40 10.88 -9.43 -11.09
N GLU A 41 11.01 -9.78 -9.82
CA GLU A 41 10.39 -10.94 -9.19
C GLU A 41 9.38 -10.44 -8.15
N PHE A 42 8.13 -10.89 -8.24
CA PHE A 42 7.04 -10.46 -7.35
C PHE A 42 6.74 -11.51 -6.30
N SER A 43 7.70 -11.76 -5.40
CA SER A 43 7.58 -12.66 -4.24
C SER A 43 7.40 -11.88 -2.94
N LYS A 44 6.92 -12.56 -1.89
CA LYS A 44 6.62 -11.95 -0.58
C LYS A 44 7.86 -11.28 0.02
N GLU A 45 9.00 -11.95 -0.06
CA GLU A 45 10.29 -11.51 0.46
C GLU A 45 10.75 -10.22 -0.25
N ARG A 46 10.55 -10.15 -1.57
CA ARG A 46 10.89 -8.97 -2.38
C ARG A 46 9.94 -7.81 -2.10
N ILE A 47 8.65 -8.07 -1.91
CA ILE A 47 7.65 -7.06 -1.52
C ILE A 47 7.99 -6.47 -0.16
N GLU A 48 8.25 -7.31 0.84
CA GLU A 48 8.60 -6.86 2.18
C GLU A 48 9.89 -6.01 2.15
N LYS A 49 10.93 -6.49 1.46
CA LYS A 49 12.18 -5.73 1.30
C LYS A 49 11.92 -4.37 0.65
N ALA A 50 11.21 -4.34 -0.47
CA ALA A 50 10.88 -3.11 -1.19
C ALA A 50 10.13 -2.10 -0.30
N LEU A 51 9.15 -2.57 0.49
CA LEU A 51 8.40 -1.72 1.40
C LEU A 51 9.22 -1.22 2.59
N ARG A 52 10.19 -2.01 3.07
CA ARG A 52 11.12 -1.58 4.13
C ARG A 52 12.11 -0.54 3.61
N GLU A 53 12.61 -0.68 2.39
CA GLU A 53 13.43 0.35 1.74
C GLU A 53 12.70 1.70 1.63
N VAL A 54 11.38 1.71 1.39
CA VAL A 54 10.57 2.95 1.44
C VAL A 54 10.65 3.62 2.82
N LEU A 55 10.63 2.83 3.90
CA LEU A 55 10.71 3.35 5.26
C LEU A 55 12.06 4.00 5.53
N ASP A 56 13.12 3.31 5.11
CA ASP A 56 14.50 3.74 5.32
C ASP A 56 14.78 5.02 4.51
N GLU A 57 14.44 5.04 3.22
CA GLU A 57 14.64 6.19 2.32
C GLU A 57 13.88 7.44 2.78
N LEU A 58 12.69 7.28 3.35
CA LEU A 58 11.89 8.39 3.84
C LEU A 58 12.07 8.65 5.34
N SER A 59 12.86 7.83 6.03
CA SER A 59 13.05 7.87 7.49
C SER A 59 11.72 7.90 8.26
N VAL A 60 10.75 7.08 7.84
CA VAL A 60 9.39 7.03 8.41
C VAL A 60 9.14 5.77 9.22
N LYS A 61 8.29 5.88 10.26
CA LYS A 61 7.92 4.75 11.11
C LYS A 61 7.07 3.71 10.36
N ALA A 62 7.47 2.45 10.43
CA ALA A 62 6.80 1.31 9.80
C ALA A 62 5.27 1.29 10.03
N GLY A 63 4.83 1.47 11.28
CA GLY A 63 3.41 1.34 11.64
C GLY A 63 2.49 2.30 10.87
N LYS A 64 2.90 3.57 10.69
CA LYS A 64 2.09 4.57 9.98
C LYS A 64 2.13 4.36 8.48
N ALA A 65 3.32 4.12 7.92
CA ALA A 65 3.48 3.88 6.49
C ALA A 65 2.79 2.60 6.02
N PHE A 66 2.94 1.48 6.75
CA PHE A 66 2.27 0.23 6.40
C PHE A 66 0.76 0.30 6.59
N MET A 67 0.27 1.06 7.58
CA MET A 67 -1.17 1.33 7.70
C MET A 67 -1.70 2.12 6.50
N LEU A 68 -0.97 3.14 6.05
CA LEU A 68 -1.31 3.93 4.86
C LEU A 68 -1.42 3.03 3.61
N ILE A 69 -0.41 2.18 3.37
CA ILE A 69 -0.39 1.25 2.23
C ILE A 69 -1.52 0.21 2.35
N ARG A 70 -1.77 -0.31 3.56
CA ARG A 70 -2.90 -1.22 3.81
C ARG A 70 -4.24 -0.60 3.42
N VAL A 71 -4.48 0.64 3.83
CA VAL A 71 -5.71 1.35 3.48
C VAL A 71 -5.78 1.55 1.95
N ALA A 72 -4.66 1.91 1.32
CA ALA A 72 -4.60 2.10 -0.12
C ALA A 72 -4.98 0.84 -0.92
N ILE A 73 -4.56 -0.35 -0.46
CA ILE A 73 -4.81 -1.59 -1.20
C ILE A 73 -6.10 -2.31 -0.79
N SER A 74 -6.63 -2.07 0.40
CA SER A 74 -7.77 -2.84 0.94
C SER A 74 -9.01 -1.99 1.23
N GLY A 75 -8.85 -0.68 1.34
CA GLY A 75 -9.89 0.26 1.74
C GLY A 75 -10.19 0.26 3.24
N LYS A 76 -9.45 -0.53 4.03
CA LYS A 76 -9.73 -0.79 5.45
C LYS A 76 -8.46 -0.67 6.28
N LYS A 77 -8.62 -0.45 7.59
CA LYS A 77 -7.50 -0.46 8.56
C LYS A 77 -7.12 -1.87 9.00
N VAL A 78 -8.07 -2.79 8.96
CA VAL A 78 -7.88 -4.20 9.31
C VAL A 78 -8.00 -5.01 8.04
N SER A 79 -6.93 -5.73 7.73
CA SER A 79 -6.82 -6.65 6.59
C SER A 79 -6.03 -7.87 7.06
N PRO A 80 -5.97 -8.94 6.24
CA PRO A 80 -4.93 -9.95 6.39
C PRO A 80 -3.52 -9.32 6.36
N PRO A 81 -2.47 -10.10 6.65
CA PRO A 81 -1.08 -9.65 6.56
C PRO A 81 -0.79 -8.88 5.26
N LEU A 82 -0.09 -7.74 5.39
CA LEU A 82 0.03 -6.75 4.31
C LEU A 82 0.79 -7.32 3.11
N PHE A 83 1.93 -7.97 3.36
CA PHE A 83 2.82 -8.46 2.32
C PHE A 83 2.18 -9.62 1.55
N GLU A 84 1.53 -10.53 2.26
CA GLU A 84 0.73 -11.61 1.69
C GLU A 84 -0.44 -11.07 0.87
N SER A 85 -1.12 -10.02 1.37
CA SER A 85 -2.21 -9.38 0.63
C SER A 85 -1.72 -8.76 -0.68
N ILE A 86 -0.56 -8.10 -0.68
CA ILE A 86 0.06 -7.53 -1.89
C ILE A 86 0.46 -8.65 -2.86
N TYR A 87 1.10 -9.71 -2.34
CA TYR A 87 1.50 -10.86 -3.13
C TYR A 87 0.31 -11.51 -3.83
N ILE A 88 -0.78 -11.79 -3.10
CA ILE A 88 -2.01 -12.39 -3.64
C ILE A 88 -2.70 -11.45 -4.66
N LEU A 89 -2.69 -10.14 -4.42
CA LEU A 89 -3.25 -9.17 -5.36
C LEU A 89 -2.47 -9.12 -6.69
N GLY A 90 -1.17 -9.41 -6.64
CA GLY A 90 -0.27 -9.25 -7.77
C GLY A 90 0.17 -7.79 -7.97
N LYS A 91 1.20 -7.62 -8.80
CA LYS A 91 1.86 -6.33 -9.05
C LYS A 91 0.91 -5.29 -9.63
N ASP A 92 0.29 -5.61 -10.76
CA ASP A 92 -0.48 -4.65 -11.55
C ASP A 92 -1.67 -4.10 -10.75
N ARG A 93 -2.42 -4.99 -10.09
CA ARG A 93 -3.56 -4.60 -9.24
C ARG A 93 -3.11 -3.79 -8.03
N THR A 94 -1.98 -4.13 -7.41
CA THR A 94 -1.44 -3.35 -6.28
C THR A 94 -1.06 -1.95 -6.72
N VAL A 95 -0.29 -1.82 -7.81
CA VAL A 95 0.14 -0.53 -8.37
C VAL A 95 -1.05 0.31 -8.81
N GLN A 96 -2.03 -0.29 -9.48
CA GLN A 96 -3.25 0.39 -9.91
C GLN A 96 -4.00 0.97 -8.71
N ARG A 97 -4.20 0.18 -7.64
CA ARG A 97 -4.91 0.67 -6.44
C ARG A 97 -4.17 1.78 -5.71
N LEU A 98 -2.85 1.66 -5.59
CA LEU A 98 -2.02 2.73 -5.03
C LEU A 98 -2.11 4.02 -5.87
N THR A 99 -2.16 3.87 -7.19
CA THR A 99 -2.29 5.00 -8.14
C THR A 99 -3.66 5.68 -8.03
N GLU A 100 -4.75 4.92 -7.88
CA GLU A 100 -6.07 5.50 -7.63
C GLU A 100 -6.13 6.16 -6.25
N PHE A 101 -5.55 5.53 -5.22
CA PHE A 101 -5.50 6.07 -3.87
C PHE A 101 -4.70 7.38 -3.80
N LYS A 102 -3.62 7.51 -4.58
CA LYS A 102 -2.84 8.74 -4.71
C LYS A 102 -3.70 9.96 -5.08
N LYS A 103 -4.79 9.78 -5.83
CA LYS A 103 -5.66 10.89 -6.27
C LYS A 103 -6.52 11.47 -5.15
N ILE A 104 -6.66 10.76 -4.02
CA ILE A 104 -7.60 11.10 -2.95
C ILE A 104 -6.96 11.24 -1.56
N ILE A 105 -5.64 11.02 -1.46
CA ILE A 105 -4.89 10.96 -0.21
C ILE A 105 -4.21 12.28 0.14
#